data_AF-A0A232EQ75-F1
#
_entry.id   AF-A0A232EQ75-F1
#
_cell.length_a   1.000
_cell.length_b   1.000
_cell.length_c   1.000
_cell.angle_alpha   90.00
_cell.angle_beta   90.00
_cell.angle_gamma   90.00
#
_symmetry.space_group_name_H-M   'P 1'
#
loop_
_entity.id
_entity.type
_entity.pdbx_description
1 polymer ?
#
loop_
_entity_poly.entity_id
_entity_poly.type
_entity_poly.pdbx_seq_one_letter_code
_entity_poly.pdbx_strand_id
1 'polypeptide(L)'
;MPKVCCVPTCKVRSDDFDSLKKTFHTFPADKDLRQKWEQQLKAEFMDLSLPKYSYVCSSHFKPDCFYFSGLCANLRLKKGSYPSIFSSLEDNKLEKQFVEADTSLNHNNSQLVKAEDSKQVDICTNEAPDSRLKDYQAESDGKSDTSPVMDVPDFVAAELPTKANVSESNNPTDTIISKSRVKSLMNVDVESLDVPIDVKDILRNAKAQIISLRRKNKTLQTKLYRWKKGVKTGNSLLSHLKHRKYINENVVDSLKESLPSHAYQIFRRLLRKPSSNCPFPPALKSFATTLHFYSPNAYNYVRNAFMKCLPHPMNISKWYKNINCSSGISQACIDAIKRKVAFHKSINKEAEVLCNLVMDEMKIKKKVEVINGNEYGYIGFGKDHEKDEMPEAENALVFMLVCVNGGWKIPVSHYFVKALSGQKQAELTKEILTWLNETGVKITSVTFDGLQAILQCVNI
;
A
#
# COMPACT_ATOMS: atom_id res chain seq x y z
N MET A 1 17.60 11.34 5.98
CA MET A 1 16.79 12.45 5.45
C MET A 1 17.51 13.08 4.26
N PRO A 2 16.80 13.50 3.21
CA PRO A 2 17.41 14.20 2.08
C PRO A 2 17.96 15.57 2.51
N LYS A 3 19.09 15.98 1.92
CA LYS A 3 19.71 17.30 2.14
C LYS A 3 19.00 18.32 1.27
N VAL A 4 18.66 19.47 1.84
CA VAL A 4 18.01 20.60 1.14
C VAL A 4 18.97 21.79 1.15
N CYS A 5 19.06 22.51 0.03
CA CYS A 5 19.85 23.74 -0.04
C CYS A 5 19.22 24.82 0.86
N CYS A 6 20.01 25.51 1.69
CA CYS A 6 19.53 26.57 2.57
C CYS A 6 19.41 27.94 1.89
N VAL A 7 19.77 28.06 0.62
CA VAL A 7 19.59 29.30 -0.16
C VAL A 7 18.10 29.44 -0.52
N PRO A 8 17.40 30.51 -0.11
CA PRO A 8 15.94 30.64 -0.27
C PRO A 8 15.43 30.50 -1.71
N THR A 9 16.20 31.01 -2.68
CA THR A 9 15.86 30.92 -4.12
C THR A 9 16.15 29.54 -4.72
N CYS A 10 16.74 28.62 -3.96
CA CYS A 10 17.20 27.31 -4.45
C CYS A 10 16.35 26.16 -3.92
N LYS A 11 15.48 25.61 -4.79
CA LYS A 11 14.59 24.47 -4.45
C LYS A 11 15.26 23.08 -4.56
N VAL A 12 16.60 23.03 -4.66
CA VAL A 12 17.37 21.81 -4.92
C VAL A 12 17.42 20.89 -3.69
N ARG A 13 17.00 19.64 -3.86
CA ARG A 13 17.10 18.58 -2.84
C ARG A 13 17.94 17.41 -3.34
N SER A 14 18.61 16.71 -2.43
CA SER A 14 19.56 15.64 -2.79
C SER A 14 18.90 14.39 -3.38
N ASP A 15 17.59 14.26 -3.23
CA ASP A 15 16.77 13.15 -3.73
C ASP A 15 16.08 13.43 -5.07
N ASP A 16 16.17 14.67 -5.59
CA ASP A 16 15.60 15.03 -6.89
C ASP A 16 16.43 14.48 -8.06
N PHE A 17 15.75 14.08 -9.13
CA PHE A 17 16.38 13.52 -10.33
C PHE A 17 17.37 14.49 -11.01
N ASP A 18 17.01 15.77 -11.09
CA ASP A 18 17.86 16.82 -11.70
C ASP A 18 19.04 17.23 -10.81
N SER A 19 19.00 16.87 -9.53
CA SER A 19 20.02 17.19 -8.53
C SER A 19 21.07 16.09 -8.37
N LEU A 20 20.97 14.98 -9.11
CA LEU A 20 21.91 13.84 -9.08
C LEU A 20 23.36 14.21 -9.46
N LYS A 21 23.55 15.35 -10.14
CA LYS A 21 24.86 15.90 -10.50
C LYS A 21 25.37 16.98 -9.53
N LYS A 22 24.57 17.38 -8.53
CA LYS A 22 24.91 18.44 -7.57
C LYS A 22 25.46 17.87 -6.27
N THR A 23 26.45 18.54 -5.67
CA THR A 23 26.97 18.19 -4.35
C THR A 23 26.48 19.16 -3.28
N PHE A 24 26.34 18.67 -2.05
CA PHE A 24 25.84 19.46 -0.91
C PHE A 24 26.96 19.63 0.11
N HIS A 25 27.29 20.88 0.42
CA HIS A 25 28.41 21.26 1.27
C HIS A 25 27.89 21.87 2.58
N THR A 26 28.42 21.38 3.70
CA THR A 26 28.15 21.93 5.03
C THR A 26 28.96 23.20 5.25
N PHE A 27 28.50 24.04 6.16
CA PHE A 27 29.26 25.20 6.60
C PHE A 27 30.64 24.78 7.15
N PRO A 28 31.70 25.56 6.88
CA PRO A 28 33.04 25.30 7.40
C PRO A 28 33.08 25.25 8.93
N ALA A 29 34.01 24.47 9.48
CA ALA A 29 34.30 24.47 10.91
C ALA A 29 35.13 25.69 11.35
N ASP A 30 35.87 26.26 10.41
CA ASP A 30 36.61 27.51 10.58
C ASP A 30 35.63 28.68 10.81
N LYS A 31 35.81 29.39 11.94
CA LYS A 31 34.89 30.43 12.41
C LYS A 31 34.84 31.62 11.46
N ASP A 32 35.98 32.05 10.94
CA ASP A 32 36.07 33.24 10.09
C ASP A 32 35.45 32.97 8.71
N LEU A 33 35.74 31.80 8.15
CA LEU A 33 35.16 31.39 6.87
C LEU A 33 33.66 31.11 7.00
N ARG A 34 33.22 30.55 8.13
CA ARG A 34 31.79 30.36 8.43
C ARG A 34 31.07 31.70 8.53
N GLN A 35 31.64 32.67 9.25
CA GLN A 35 31.08 34.01 9.36
C GLN A 35 30.98 34.68 7.98
N LYS A 36 31.97 34.47 7.10
CA LYS A 36 31.93 34.95 5.71
C LYS A 36 30.79 34.33 4.90
N TRP A 37 30.51 33.03 5.06
CA TRP A 37 29.35 32.39 4.39
C TRP A 37 28.03 32.95 4.92
N GLU A 38 27.91 33.14 6.23
CA GLU A 38 26.70 33.67 6.86
C GLU A 38 26.45 35.14 6.49
N GLN A 39 27.50 35.97 6.46
CA GLN A 39 27.43 37.36 6.01
C GLN A 39 26.98 37.46 4.56
N GLN A 40 27.55 36.64 3.66
CA GLN A 40 27.18 36.66 2.25
C GLN A 40 25.71 36.26 2.02
N LEU A 41 25.23 35.25 2.76
CA LEU A 41 23.83 34.80 2.68
C LEU A 41 22.85 35.81 3.28
N LYS A 42 23.22 36.47 4.39
CA LYS A 42 22.39 37.50 5.04
C LYS A 42 22.39 38.83 4.30
N ALA A 43 23.49 39.15 3.60
CA ALA A 43 23.58 40.32 2.73
C ALA A 43 22.64 40.18 1.51
N GLU A 44 22.52 38.97 0.97
CA GLU A 44 21.66 38.68 -0.17
C GLU A 44 20.19 38.42 0.22
N PHE A 45 19.96 37.80 1.38
CA PHE A 45 18.63 37.45 1.88
C PHE A 45 18.46 37.97 3.31
N MET A 46 17.80 39.12 3.46
CA MET A 46 17.45 39.70 4.76
C MET A 46 16.59 38.69 5.56
N ASP A 47 16.93 38.47 6.83
CA ASP A 47 16.27 37.53 7.78
C ASP A 47 16.44 36.01 7.57
N LEU A 48 17.60 35.56 7.07
CA LEU A 48 17.89 34.12 7.00
C LEU A 48 18.32 33.51 8.35
N SER A 49 17.44 32.68 8.94
CA SER A 49 17.77 31.83 10.10
C SER A 49 18.40 30.51 9.63
N LEU A 50 19.70 30.33 9.93
CA LEU A 50 20.48 29.17 9.50
C LEU A 50 20.64 28.14 10.64
N PRO A 51 19.95 26.98 10.60
CA PRO A 51 20.14 25.93 11.59
C PRO A 51 21.55 25.33 11.56
N LYS A 52 21.96 24.69 12.68
CA LYS A 52 23.31 24.14 12.92
C LYS A 52 23.83 23.20 11.81
N TYR A 53 22.92 22.53 11.09
CA TYR A 53 23.22 21.58 10.02
C TYR A 53 22.63 22.00 8.67
N SER A 54 22.93 23.23 8.24
CA SER A 54 22.55 23.75 6.93
C SER A 54 23.51 23.31 5.82
N TYR A 55 22.98 23.15 4.61
CA TYR A 55 23.74 22.75 3.42
C TYR A 55 23.57 23.77 2.30
N VAL A 56 24.65 24.09 1.59
CA VAL A 56 24.60 24.85 0.33
C VAL A 56 24.96 23.90 -0.82
N CYS A 57 24.15 23.86 -1.88
CA CYS A 57 24.42 23.02 -3.03
C CYS A 57 25.48 23.65 -3.97
N SER A 58 26.10 22.82 -4.80
CA SER A 58 27.26 23.19 -5.62
C SER A 58 27.00 24.29 -6.67
N SER A 59 25.73 24.62 -6.98
CA SER A 59 25.41 25.71 -7.92
C SER A 59 25.69 27.10 -7.38
N HIS A 60 25.92 27.26 -6.08
CA HIS A 60 26.18 28.56 -5.46
C HIS A 60 27.67 28.92 -5.36
N PHE A 61 28.55 28.10 -5.95
CA PHE A 61 30.00 28.28 -5.94
C PHE A 61 30.53 28.31 -7.37
N LYS A 62 31.60 29.08 -7.60
CA LYS A 62 32.29 29.09 -8.90
C LYS A 62 32.87 27.70 -9.21
N PRO A 63 32.94 27.28 -10.49
CA PRO A 63 33.52 25.99 -10.88
C PRO A 63 34.93 25.76 -10.32
N ASP A 64 35.74 26.82 -10.21
CA ASP A 64 37.13 26.74 -9.72
C ASP A 64 37.24 26.51 -8.21
N CYS A 65 36.13 26.62 -7.46
CA CYS A 65 36.08 26.32 -6.04
C CYS A 65 36.12 24.81 -5.76
N PHE A 66 36.09 23.95 -6.77
CA PHE A 66 35.99 22.51 -6.60
C PHE A 66 37.25 21.74 -6.98
N TYR A 67 37.42 20.56 -6.37
CA TYR A 67 38.40 19.54 -6.76
C TYR A 67 37.82 18.15 -6.56
N PHE A 68 38.31 17.16 -7.30
CA PHE A 68 37.92 15.77 -7.11
C PHE A 68 38.82 15.09 -6.06
N SER A 69 38.20 14.38 -5.10
CA SER A 69 38.92 13.63 -4.06
C SER A 69 38.96 12.12 -4.33
N GLY A 70 40.04 11.46 -3.88
CA GLY A 70 40.25 10.00 -4.01
C GLY A 70 40.44 9.54 -5.46
N LEU A 71 39.93 8.34 -5.79
CA LEU A 71 39.79 7.79 -7.16
C LEU A 71 38.71 8.54 -8.00
N CYS A 72 38.54 9.85 -7.75
CA CYS A 72 37.60 10.76 -8.41
C CYS A 72 36.11 10.40 -8.25
N ALA A 73 35.71 9.84 -7.11
CA ALA A 73 34.31 9.52 -6.84
C ALA A 73 33.48 10.72 -6.34
N ASN A 74 34.13 11.69 -5.67
CA ASN A 74 33.46 12.76 -4.93
C ASN A 74 34.05 14.15 -5.24
N LEU A 75 33.20 15.06 -5.74
CA LEU A 75 33.49 16.48 -5.91
C LEU A 75 33.48 17.17 -4.53
N ARG A 76 34.61 17.78 -4.14
CA ARG A 76 34.79 18.46 -2.86
C ARG A 76 35.10 19.94 -3.09
N LEU A 77 34.73 20.75 -2.12
CA LEU A 77 35.01 22.19 -2.11
C LEU A 77 36.43 22.45 -1.57
N LYS A 78 37.21 23.28 -2.27
CA LYS A 78 38.54 23.74 -1.83
C LYS A 78 38.42 24.48 -0.49
N LYS A 79 39.42 24.35 0.38
CA LYS A 79 39.48 25.10 1.65
C LYS A 79 39.52 26.60 1.34
N GLY A 80 38.78 27.41 2.09
CA GLY A 80 38.68 28.87 1.87
C GLY A 80 37.64 29.31 0.83
N SER A 81 36.98 28.39 0.12
CA SER A 81 35.90 28.75 -0.81
C SER A 81 34.62 29.15 -0.07
N TYR A 82 33.86 30.07 -0.67
CA TYR A 82 32.59 30.57 -0.13
C TYR A 82 31.54 30.70 -1.24
N PRO A 83 30.25 30.57 -0.92
CA PRO A 83 29.20 30.71 -1.92
C PRO A 83 29.15 32.16 -2.39
N SER A 84 29.14 32.36 -3.69
CA SER A 84 29.22 33.69 -4.31
C SER A 84 28.28 33.85 -5.50
N ILE A 85 27.43 32.86 -5.76
CA ILE A 85 26.48 32.84 -6.88
C ILE A 85 25.08 32.73 -6.29
N PHE A 86 24.34 33.84 -6.33
CA PHE A 86 22.97 33.95 -5.89
C PHE A 86 22.20 34.69 -6.98
N SER A 87 21.82 33.99 -8.04
CA SER A 87 21.08 34.60 -9.13
C SER A 87 19.73 35.11 -8.61
N SER A 88 19.51 36.43 -8.69
CA SER A 88 18.21 37.07 -8.54
C SER A 88 17.23 36.53 -9.60
N LEU A 89 15.93 36.55 -9.30
CA LEU A 89 14.86 36.09 -10.20
C LEU A 89 14.68 36.94 -11.47
N GLU A 90 15.58 37.88 -11.79
CA GLU A 90 15.46 38.73 -12.99
C GLU A 90 16.36 38.34 -14.18
N ASP A 91 17.38 37.50 -14.01
CA ASP A 91 18.29 37.14 -15.12
C ASP A 91 17.85 35.90 -15.94
N ASN A 92 16.80 35.18 -15.53
CA ASN A 92 16.28 34.01 -16.24
C ASN A 92 15.46 34.34 -17.51
N LYS A 93 15.38 35.62 -17.92
CA LYS A 93 14.70 36.04 -19.15
C LYS A 93 15.61 36.05 -20.39
N LEU A 94 16.94 36.19 -20.24
CA LEU A 94 17.86 36.27 -21.38
C LEU A 94 18.42 34.90 -21.81
N GLU A 95 18.60 33.94 -20.91
CA GLU A 95 19.00 32.56 -21.28
C GLU A 95 17.85 31.73 -21.90
N LYS A 96 16.58 32.09 -21.65
CA LYS A 96 15.43 31.44 -22.30
C LYS A 96 15.27 31.83 -23.78
N GLN A 97 15.83 32.97 -24.22
CA GLN A 97 15.73 33.39 -25.62
C GLN A 97 16.80 32.77 -26.53
N PHE A 98 17.91 32.23 -25.99
CA PHE A 98 18.95 31.59 -26.80
C PHE A 98 18.75 30.08 -27.00
N VAL A 99 17.98 29.40 -26.14
CA VAL A 99 17.70 27.95 -26.29
C VAL A 99 16.52 27.70 -27.25
N GLU A 100 15.62 28.67 -27.42
CA GLU A 100 14.47 28.57 -28.34
C GLU A 100 14.86 28.68 -29.83
N ALA A 101 16.09 29.11 -30.15
CA ALA A 101 16.57 29.21 -31.54
C ALA A 101 17.18 27.91 -32.10
N ASP A 102 17.70 27.00 -31.27
CA ASP A 102 18.34 25.75 -31.74
C ASP A 102 17.39 24.53 -31.74
N THR A 103 16.17 24.69 -31.23
CA THR A 103 15.18 23.61 -31.19
C THR A 103 14.28 23.56 -32.44
N SER A 104 14.45 24.50 -33.38
CA SER A 104 13.68 24.60 -34.62
C SER A 104 14.25 23.80 -35.80
N LEU A 105 15.38 23.08 -35.63
CA LEU A 105 15.98 22.26 -36.71
C LEU A 105 15.95 20.73 -36.52
N ASN A 106 15.32 20.21 -35.46
CA ASN A 106 15.13 18.76 -35.32
C ASN A 106 13.66 18.31 -35.27
N HIS A 107 12.76 19.16 -35.78
CA HIS A 107 11.33 18.87 -35.89
C HIS A 107 10.97 17.86 -37.00
N ASN A 108 11.93 17.35 -37.78
CA ASN A 108 11.61 16.53 -38.96
C ASN A 108 11.90 15.03 -38.85
N ASN A 109 12.16 14.46 -37.66
CA ASN A 109 12.42 13.00 -37.56
C ASN A 109 11.75 12.25 -36.40
N SER A 110 10.67 12.79 -35.82
CA SER A 110 9.89 12.07 -34.78
C SER A 110 8.39 11.91 -35.07
N GLN A 111 7.93 12.36 -36.25
CA GLN A 111 6.69 11.85 -36.86
C GLN A 111 6.99 10.56 -37.62
N LEU A 112 7.22 9.47 -36.88
CA LEU A 112 7.00 8.07 -37.29
C LEU A 112 7.28 7.27 -36.01
N VAL A 113 6.35 6.38 -35.62
CA VAL A 113 6.30 5.66 -34.32
C VAL A 113 5.64 6.45 -33.16
N LYS A 114 4.48 7.06 -33.44
CA LYS A 114 3.35 7.15 -32.49
C LYS A 114 2.15 6.47 -33.13
N ALA A 115 2.18 5.15 -33.15
CA ALA A 115 1.01 4.30 -33.28
C ALA A 115 1.29 3.09 -32.38
N GLU A 116 0.29 2.71 -31.58
CA GLU A 116 0.27 1.54 -30.69
C GLU A 116 1.02 1.69 -29.36
N ASP A 117 0.40 2.37 -28.38
CA ASP A 117 -0.15 1.69 -27.20
C ASP A 117 -0.75 2.71 -26.22
N SER A 118 -2.03 3.03 -26.44
CA SER A 118 -2.89 3.75 -25.49
C SER A 118 -4.27 3.11 -25.49
N LYS A 119 -4.42 1.99 -24.78
CA LYS A 119 -5.71 1.55 -24.22
C LYS A 119 -5.49 1.07 -22.80
N GLN A 120 -5.32 2.04 -21.90
CA GLN A 120 -5.55 1.83 -20.48
C GLN A 120 -7.07 1.75 -20.29
N VAL A 121 -7.63 0.54 -20.29
CA VAL A 121 -9.04 0.35 -19.99
C VAL A 121 -9.19 0.35 -18.47
N ASP A 122 -9.70 1.45 -17.94
CA ASP A 122 -10.33 1.48 -16.62
C ASP A 122 -11.61 0.66 -16.67
N ILE A 123 -11.53 -0.58 -16.18
CA ILE A 123 -12.72 -1.41 -15.93
C ILE A 123 -12.97 -1.42 -14.42
N CYS A 124 -13.76 -0.44 -13.98
CA CYS A 124 -14.59 -0.56 -12.79
C CYS A 124 -15.81 -1.42 -13.14
N THR A 125 -15.70 -2.74 -13.02
CA THR A 125 -16.89 -3.61 -13.06
C THR A 125 -17.58 -3.58 -11.70
N ASN A 126 -18.66 -2.80 -11.64
CA ASN A 126 -19.82 -3.14 -10.83
C ASN A 126 -20.51 -4.32 -11.51
N GLU A 127 -20.48 -5.50 -10.92
CA GLU A 127 -21.35 -6.61 -11.33
C GLU A 127 -22.22 -7.04 -10.14
N ALA A 128 -23.51 -7.18 -10.45
CA ALA A 128 -24.58 -7.68 -9.60
C ALA A 128 -24.37 -9.18 -9.29
N PRO A 129 -25.06 -9.74 -8.28
CA PRO A 129 -24.78 -11.09 -7.80
C PRO A 129 -25.46 -12.12 -8.71
N ASP A 130 -24.67 -12.99 -9.35
CA ASP A 130 -25.19 -14.22 -9.95
C ASP A 130 -25.01 -15.40 -8.99
N SER A 131 -26.14 -16.07 -8.81
CA SER A 131 -26.44 -17.28 -8.07
C SER A 131 -25.73 -18.52 -8.63
N ARG A 132 -24.82 -19.12 -7.86
CA ARG A 132 -24.58 -20.58 -7.82
C ARG A 132 -23.62 -20.92 -6.68
N LEU A 133 -24.17 -21.18 -5.51
CA LEU A 133 -23.50 -21.97 -4.47
C LEU A 133 -23.83 -23.43 -4.78
N LYS A 134 -22.81 -24.20 -5.18
CA LYS A 134 -22.84 -25.66 -5.04
C LYS A 134 -22.01 -26.02 -3.82
N ASP A 135 -22.61 -26.86 -2.99
CA ASP A 135 -22.11 -27.38 -1.74
C ASP A 135 -20.74 -28.05 -1.91
N TYR A 136 -19.84 -27.79 -0.96
CA TYR A 136 -18.68 -28.65 -0.71
C TYR A 136 -18.87 -29.30 0.65
N GLN A 137 -19.30 -30.56 0.62
CA GLN A 137 -19.19 -31.49 1.73
C GLN A 137 -17.71 -31.88 1.87
N ALA A 138 -17.24 -31.89 3.11
CA ALA A 138 -15.93 -32.39 3.47
C ALA A 138 -16.03 -33.90 3.70
N GLU A 139 -15.26 -34.68 2.94
CA GLU A 139 -14.93 -36.06 3.30
C GLU A 139 -13.42 -36.26 3.24
N SER A 140 -12.91 -36.77 4.35
CA SER A 140 -11.57 -37.27 4.57
C SER A 140 -11.40 -38.62 3.90
N ASP A 141 -10.28 -38.85 3.22
CA ASP A 141 -9.57 -40.12 3.35
C ASP A 141 -8.12 -40.01 2.90
N GLY A 142 -7.24 -40.59 3.72
CA GLY A 142 -5.81 -40.64 3.48
C GLY A 142 -5.43 -41.77 2.53
N LYS A 143 -4.46 -41.49 1.67
CA LYS A 143 -3.42 -42.46 1.30
C LYS A 143 -2.20 -41.73 0.76
N SER A 144 -1.08 -42.07 1.37
CA SER A 144 0.28 -41.87 0.89
C SER A 144 0.42 -42.38 -0.54
N ASP A 145 1.06 -41.62 -1.41
CA ASP A 145 2.03 -42.19 -2.34
C ASP A 145 3.02 -41.14 -2.84
N THR A 146 4.24 -41.64 -3.00
CA THR A 146 5.52 -41.01 -3.23
C THR A 146 5.58 -40.15 -4.50
N SER A 147 6.13 -38.94 -4.38
CA SER A 147 6.49 -38.10 -5.53
C SER A 147 7.78 -38.61 -6.20
N PRO A 148 7.86 -38.64 -7.53
CA PRO A 148 9.09 -38.98 -8.23
C PRO A 148 10.10 -37.82 -8.12
N VAL A 149 11.31 -38.17 -7.69
CA VAL A 149 12.50 -37.32 -7.73
C VAL A 149 12.81 -36.99 -9.19
N MET A 150 12.78 -35.71 -9.54
CA MET A 150 13.37 -35.24 -10.80
C MET A 150 14.73 -34.63 -10.49
N ASP A 151 15.77 -35.30 -11.01
CA ASP A 151 17.17 -34.90 -10.92
C ASP A 151 17.38 -33.47 -11.44
N VAL A 152 18.00 -32.65 -10.59
CA VAL A 152 18.52 -31.33 -10.94
C VAL A 152 19.95 -31.51 -11.44
N PRO A 153 20.31 -31.11 -12.67
CA PRO A 153 21.69 -31.14 -13.11
C PRO A 153 22.53 -30.20 -12.25
N ASP A 154 23.62 -30.73 -11.69
CA ASP A 154 24.64 -30.00 -10.94
C ASP A 154 25.19 -28.83 -11.77
N PHE A 155 24.89 -27.61 -11.35
CA PHE A 155 25.48 -26.42 -11.96
C PHE A 155 26.86 -26.21 -11.33
N VAL A 156 27.88 -26.83 -11.93
CA VAL A 156 29.28 -26.62 -11.60
C VAL A 156 29.58 -25.12 -11.63
N ALA A 157 29.99 -24.58 -10.48
CA ALA A 157 30.44 -23.20 -10.35
C ALA A 157 31.70 -23.01 -11.21
N ALA A 158 31.58 -22.31 -12.33
CA ALA A 158 32.74 -21.82 -13.06
C ALA A 158 33.44 -20.76 -12.20
N GLU A 159 34.56 -21.13 -11.57
CA GLU A 159 35.44 -20.23 -10.85
C GLU A 159 36.01 -19.17 -11.79
N LEU A 160 35.93 -17.91 -11.38
CA LEU A 160 36.62 -16.79 -12.04
C LEU A 160 38.15 -16.97 -11.88
N PRO A 161 38.96 -16.73 -12.93
CA PRO A 161 40.39 -16.98 -12.88
C PRO A 161 41.08 -16.10 -11.83
N THR A 162 41.66 -16.78 -10.85
CA THR A 162 42.55 -16.26 -9.81
C THR A 162 43.84 -15.74 -10.44
N LYS A 163 44.38 -14.67 -9.85
CA LYS A 163 45.60 -13.96 -10.26
C LYS A 163 46.72 -14.93 -10.63
N ALA A 164 47.12 -14.95 -11.91
CA ALA A 164 48.33 -15.62 -12.35
C ALA A 164 49.55 -14.83 -11.86
N ASN A 165 50.38 -15.53 -11.08
CA ASN A 165 51.77 -15.17 -10.81
C ASN A 165 52.55 -15.19 -12.13
N VAL A 166 53.23 -14.10 -12.46
CA VAL A 166 54.30 -14.11 -13.48
C VAL A 166 55.63 -14.09 -12.74
N SER A 167 56.42 -15.10 -13.06
CA SER A 167 57.73 -15.47 -12.53
C SER A 167 58.82 -14.43 -12.78
N GLU A 168 59.72 -14.36 -11.80
CA GLU A 168 61.01 -13.64 -11.82
C GLU A 168 61.92 -14.12 -12.96
N SER A 169 62.57 -13.16 -13.62
CA SER A 169 63.89 -13.36 -14.24
C SER A 169 64.76 -12.15 -13.91
N ASN A 170 66.02 -12.44 -13.57
CA ASN A 170 66.94 -11.61 -12.79
C ASN A 170 67.62 -10.47 -13.58
N ASN A 171 67.56 -9.24 -13.01
CA ASN A 171 68.56 -8.14 -12.86
C ASN A 171 69.63 -7.81 -13.94
N PRO A 172 70.31 -6.61 -13.92
CA PRO A 172 70.13 -5.39 -13.11
C PRO A 172 70.28 -4.05 -13.89
N THR A 173 69.58 -2.99 -13.47
CA THR A 173 70.23 -1.68 -13.18
C THR A 173 69.29 -0.85 -12.33
N ASP A 174 69.61 -0.74 -11.05
CA ASP A 174 68.89 0.10 -10.10
C ASP A 174 69.17 1.58 -10.38
N THR A 175 68.22 2.24 -11.03
CA THR A 175 67.98 3.66 -10.82
C THR A 175 66.69 3.78 -10.02
N ILE A 176 66.82 4.11 -8.74
CA ILE A 176 65.72 4.33 -7.81
C ILE A 176 64.86 5.49 -8.32
N ILE A 177 63.84 5.20 -9.13
CA ILE A 177 62.77 6.15 -9.42
C ILE A 177 61.80 6.07 -8.24
N SER A 178 61.91 7.07 -7.36
CA SER A 178 60.97 7.30 -6.27
C SER A 178 59.52 7.08 -6.72
N LYS A 179 58.74 6.32 -5.93
CA LYS A 179 57.29 6.15 -6.10
C LYS A 179 56.57 7.50 -5.86
N SER A 180 56.72 8.42 -6.81
CA SER A 180 55.89 9.59 -6.95
C SER A 180 54.44 9.13 -7.09
N ARG A 181 53.55 9.58 -6.18
CA ARG A 181 52.10 9.40 -6.31
C ARG A 181 51.68 9.88 -7.69
N VAL A 182 51.43 8.95 -8.61
CA VAL A 182 50.88 9.28 -9.93
C VAL A 182 49.55 9.99 -9.70
N LYS A 183 49.54 11.31 -9.85
CA LYS A 183 48.31 12.11 -9.78
C LYS A 183 47.44 11.66 -10.95
N SER A 184 46.23 11.17 -10.65
CA SER A 184 45.23 10.86 -11.69
C SER A 184 45.13 12.02 -12.67
N LEU A 185 45.15 11.75 -13.98
CA LEU A 185 45.10 12.76 -15.06
C LEU A 185 43.97 13.79 -14.87
N MET A 186 42.88 13.40 -14.18
CA MET A 186 41.79 14.31 -13.82
C MET A 186 42.17 15.47 -12.89
N ASN A 187 43.21 15.30 -12.06
CA ASN A 187 43.68 16.29 -11.08
C ASN A 187 44.90 17.07 -11.59
N VAL A 188 45.35 16.77 -12.81
CA VAL A 188 46.34 17.56 -13.51
C VAL A 188 45.60 18.74 -14.12
N ASP A 189 46.06 19.94 -13.78
CA ASP A 189 45.68 21.15 -14.49
C ASP A 189 46.48 21.17 -15.79
N VAL A 190 45.77 20.99 -16.91
CA VAL A 190 46.40 20.81 -18.23
C VAL A 190 46.98 22.14 -18.72
N GLU A 191 46.43 23.26 -18.26
CA GLU A 191 46.81 24.57 -18.79
C GLU A 191 48.04 25.16 -18.11
N SER A 192 48.37 24.71 -16.91
CA SER A 192 49.64 25.01 -16.23
C SER A 192 50.81 24.15 -16.69
N LEU A 193 50.63 23.24 -17.64
CA LEU A 193 51.73 22.45 -18.22
C LEU A 193 52.43 23.23 -19.33
N ASP A 194 53.76 23.28 -19.28
CA ASP A 194 54.59 23.83 -20.34
C ASP A 194 54.87 22.75 -21.40
N VAL A 195 53.86 22.47 -22.23
CA VAL A 195 53.89 21.44 -23.29
C VAL A 195 53.23 21.97 -24.57
N PRO A 196 53.60 21.44 -25.76
CA PRO A 196 53.00 21.83 -27.03
C PRO A 196 51.47 21.71 -27.04
N ILE A 197 50.81 22.56 -27.84
CA ILE A 197 49.34 22.64 -27.90
C ILE A 197 48.72 21.28 -28.26
N ASP A 198 49.30 20.55 -29.21
CA ASP A 198 48.83 19.22 -29.63
C ASP A 198 48.84 18.21 -28.46
N VAL A 199 49.84 18.30 -27.57
CA VAL A 199 49.94 17.47 -26.37
C VAL A 199 48.88 17.87 -25.35
N LYS A 200 48.59 19.17 -25.20
CA LYS A 200 47.47 19.65 -24.35
C LYS A 200 46.13 19.13 -24.88
N ASP A 201 45.93 19.11 -26.20
CA ASP A 201 44.72 18.63 -26.84
C ASP A 201 44.50 17.13 -26.60
N ILE A 202 45.55 16.32 -26.73
CA ILE A 202 45.52 14.88 -26.41
C ILE A 202 45.16 14.66 -24.92
N LEU A 203 45.78 15.43 -24.02
CA LEU A 203 45.51 15.33 -22.58
C LEU A 203 44.07 15.76 -22.24
N ARG A 204 43.52 16.80 -22.89
CA ARG A 204 42.11 17.21 -22.76
C ARG A 204 41.17 16.11 -23.22
N ASN A 205 41.44 15.50 -24.37
CA ASN A 205 40.64 14.40 -24.91
C ASN A 205 40.66 13.17 -24.00
N ALA A 206 41.84 12.77 -23.52
CA ALA A 206 41.99 11.66 -22.58
C ALA A 206 41.27 11.95 -21.25
N LYS A 207 41.37 13.18 -20.73
CA LYS A 207 40.66 13.61 -19.51
C LYS A 207 39.14 13.57 -19.71
N ALA A 208 38.64 14.02 -20.85
CA ALA A 208 37.22 13.96 -21.20
C ALA A 208 36.70 12.52 -21.32
N GLN A 209 37.46 11.62 -21.95
CA GLN A 209 37.12 10.20 -22.06
C GLN A 209 37.07 9.51 -20.69
N ILE A 210 38.06 9.75 -19.81
CA ILE A 210 38.08 9.20 -18.45
C ILE A 210 36.85 9.66 -17.65
N ILE A 211 36.47 10.94 -17.77
CA ILE A 211 35.27 11.48 -17.14
C ILE A 211 34.01 10.79 -17.67
N SER A 212 33.89 10.63 -18.99
CA SER A 212 32.76 9.97 -19.65
C SER A 212 32.61 8.51 -19.20
N LEU A 213 33.71 7.75 -19.20
CA LEU A 213 33.73 6.34 -18.80
C LEU A 213 33.38 6.17 -17.31
N ARG A 214 33.90 7.03 -16.42
CA ARG A 214 33.57 6.98 -14.99
C ARG A 214 32.10 7.34 -14.73
N ARG A 215 31.54 8.31 -15.46
CA ARG A 215 30.10 8.64 -15.40
C ARG A 215 29.23 7.46 -15.86
N LYS A 216 29.59 6.82 -16.98
CA LYS A 216 28.92 5.61 -17.48
C LYS A 216 28.99 4.47 -16.45
N ASN A 217 30.16 4.19 -15.88
CA ASN A 217 30.34 3.12 -14.91
C ASN A 217 29.50 3.35 -13.63
N LYS A 218 29.50 4.58 -13.09
CA LYS A 218 28.62 4.95 -11.96
C LYS A 218 27.13 4.78 -12.29
N THR A 219 26.74 5.13 -13.51
CA THR A 219 25.35 4.98 -13.99
C THR A 219 24.96 3.50 -14.05
N LEU A 220 25.83 2.66 -14.61
CA LEU A 220 25.63 1.21 -14.69
C LEU A 220 25.59 0.54 -13.32
N GLN A 221 26.51 0.89 -12.40
CA GLN A 221 26.50 0.40 -11.02
C GLN A 221 25.22 0.80 -10.28
N THR A 222 24.74 2.03 -10.48
CA THR A 222 23.49 2.51 -9.87
C THR A 222 22.27 1.81 -10.47
N LYS A 223 22.24 1.59 -11.80
CA LYS A 223 21.22 0.78 -12.47
C LYS A 223 21.24 -0.64 -11.89
N LEU A 224 22.39 -1.30 -11.82
CA LEU A 224 22.53 -2.65 -11.25
C LEU A 224 22.07 -2.71 -9.78
N TYR A 225 22.44 -1.74 -8.95
CA TYR A 225 21.96 -1.67 -7.57
C TYR A 225 20.43 -1.49 -7.50
N ARG A 226 19.85 -0.62 -8.33
CA ARG A 226 18.40 -0.41 -8.42
C ARG A 226 17.68 -1.65 -8.95
N TRP A 227 18.24 -2.33 -9.93
CA TRP A 227 17.74 -3.60 -10.46
C TRP A 227 17.78 -4.68 -9.37
N LYS A 228 18.92 -4.87 -8.69
CA LYS A 228 19.05 -5.81 -7.55
C LYS A 228 18.09 -5.49 -6.41
N LYS A 229 17.81 -4.21 -6.13
CA LYS A 229 16.82 -3.77 -5.12
C LYS A 229 15.38 -3.89 -5.62
N GLY A 230 15.14 -3.68 -6.91
CA GLY A 230 13.84 -3.78 -7.57
C GLY A 230 13.34 -5.22 -7.61
N VAL A 231 14.22 -6.18 -7.93
CA VAL A 231 13.94 -7.63 -7.91
C VAL A 231 13.47 -8.12 -6.53
N LYS A 232 13.79 -7.40 -5.44
CA LYS A 232 13.25 -7.70 -4.09
C LYS A 232 11.76 -7.32 -3.91
N THR A 233 11.16 -6.61 -4.85
CA THR A 233 9.73 -6.28 -4.83
C THR A 233 8.99 -7.11 -5.87
N GLY A 234 7.89 -7.76 -5.47
CA GLY A 234 7.09 -8.64 -6.33
C GLY A 234 6.71 -8.03 -7.69
N ASN A 235 6.58 -6.70 -7.77
CA ASN A 235 6.29 -6.00 -9.03
C ASN A 235 7.43 -6.10 -10.05
N SER A 236 8.69 -6.08 -9.64
CA SER A 236 9.84 -6.26 -10.55
C SER A 236 10.02 -7.70 -10.98
N LEU A 237 9.70 -8.65 -10.09
CA LEU A 237 9.64 -10.07 -10.43
C LEU A 237 8.51 -10.29 -11.45
N LEU A 238 7.34 -9.68 -11.25
CA LEU A 238 6.23 -9.75 -12.18
C LEU A 238 6.59 -9.16 -13.56
N SER A 239 7.23 -8.00 -13.59
CA SER A 239 7.72 -7.39 -14.85
C SER A 239 8.79 -8.25 -15.53
N HIS A 240 9.68 -8.88 -14.75
CA HIS A 240 10.68 -9.81 -15.28
C HIS A 240 10.03 -11.07 -15.85
N LEU A 241 9.08 -11.67 -15.13
CA LEU A 241 8.34 -12.86 -15.56
C LEU A 241 7.45 -12.57 -16.78
N LYS A 242 6.84 -11.38 -16.85
CA LYS A 242 6.13 -10.90 -18.05
C LYS A 242 7.06 -10.70 -19.23
N HIS A 243 8.20 -10.02 -19.03
CA HIS A 243 9.17 -9.77 -20.10
C HIS A 243 9.83 -11.07 -20.61
N ARG A 244 9.99 -12.06 -19.73
CA ARG A 244 10.45 -13.41 -20.06
C ARG A 244 9.33 -14.34 -20.59
N LYS A 245 8.10 -13.82 -20.78
CA LYS A 245 6.92 -14.57 -21.24
C LYS A 245 6.46 -15.74 -20.35
N TYR A 246 6.86 -15.78 -19.08
CA TYR A 246 6.40 -16.79 -18.11
C TYR A 246 5.03 -16.46 -17.49
N ILE A 247 4.58 -15.20 -17.56
CA ILE A 247 3.22 -14.78 -17.19
C ILE A 247 2.54 -14.28 -18.45
N ASN A 248 1.70 -15.12 -19.05
CA ASN A 248 0.83 -14.75 -20.16
C ASN A 248 -0.49 -14.15 -19.64
N GLU A 249 -1.29 -13.45 -20.47
CA GLU A 249 -2.66 -13.06 -20.07
C GLU A 249 -3.47 -14.28 -19.60
N ASN A 250 -3.26 -15.41 -20.27
CA ASN A 250 -3.78 -16.73 -19.91
C ASN A 250 -3.51 -17.11 -18.45
N VAL A 251 -2.41 -16.69 -17.81
CA VAL A 251 -2.13 -17.03 -16.40
C VAL A 251 -3.04 -16.27 -15.44
N VAL A 252 -3.42 -15.04 -15.77
CA VAL A 252 -4.39 -14.28 -14.94
C VAL A 252 -5.78 -14.90 -15.05
N ASP A 253 -6.14 -15.38 -16.24
CA ASP A 253 -7.41 -16.07 -16.49
C ASP A 253 -7.41 -17.46 -15.87
N SER A 254 -6.32 -18.22 -16.01
CA SER A 254 -6.13 -19.51 -15.31
C SER A 254 -6.15 -19.33 -13.79
N LEU A 255 -5.54 -18.27 -13.23
CA LEU A 255 -5.62 -17.98 -11.80
C LEU A 255 -7.04 -17.59 -11.37
N LYS A 256 -7.80 -16.93 -12.23
CA LYS A 256 -9.20 -16.57 -11.95
C LYS A 256 -10.11 -17.79 -11.96
N GLU A 257 -9.86 -18.74 -12.87
CA GLU A 257 -10.62 -20.00 -12.97
C GLU A 257 -10.21 -21.04 -11.93
N SER A 258 -8.93 -21.09 -11.55
CA SER A 258 -8.39 -22.12 -10.65
C SER A 258 -8.49 -21.75 -9.18
N LEU A 259 -8.58 -20.45 -8.84
CA LEU A 259 -8.61 -20.00 -7.45
C LEU A 259 -10.00 -19.52 -7.05
N PRO A 260 -10.43 -19.79 -5.80
CA PRO A 260 -11.58 -19.14 -5.22
C PRO A 260 -11.47 -17.61 -5.32
N SER A 261 -12.60 -16.94 -5.56
CA SER A 261 -12.64 -15.49 -5.83
C SER A 261 -11.85 -14.65 -4.81
N HIS A 262 -11.95 -14.95 -3.52
CA HIS A 262 -11.21 -14.25 -2.47
C HIS A 262 -9.68 -14.47 -2.54
N ALA A 263 -9.23 -15.70 -2.85
CA ALA A 263 -7.81 -16.01 -3.05
C ALA A 263 -7.26 -15.30 -4.29
N TYR A 264 -7.97 -15.36 -5.41
CA TYR A 264 -7.61 -14.59 -6.63
C TYR A 264 -7.44 -13.09 -6.32
N GLN A 265 -8.36 -12.49 -5.57
CA GLN A 265 -8.28 -11.07 -5.22
C GLN A 265 -7.11 -10.75 -4.29
N ILE A 266 -6.77 -11.65 -3.37
CA ILE A 266 -5.56 -11.53 -2.52
C ILE A 266 -4.31 -11.54 -3.40
N PHE A 267 -4.14 -12.55 -4.25
CA PHE A 267 -2.99 -12.64 -5.15
C PHE A 267 -2.90 -11.43 -6.07
N ARG A 268 -4.01 -11.02 -6.68
CA ARG A 268 -4.06 -9.81 -7.52
C ARG A 268 -3.58 -8.56 -6.78
N ARG A 269 -3.99 -8.35 -5.52
CA ARG A 269 -3.55 -7.20 -4.70
C ARG A 269 -2.08 -7.31 -4.28
N LEU A 270 -1.58 -8.52 -3.99
CA LEU A 270 -0.16 -8.76 -3.68
C LEU A 270 0.74 -8.42 -4.88
N LEU A 271 0.32 -8.79 -6.09
CA LEU A 271 1.10 -8.60 -7.32
C LEU A 271 1.04 -7.16 -7.87
N ARG A 272 -0.08 -6.45 -7.67
CA ARG A 272 -0.29 -5.12 -8.28
C ARG A 272 -0.13 -3.95 -7.32
N LYS A 273 -0.05 -4.17 -5.99
CA LYS A 273 -0.03 -3.13 -4.93
C LYS A 273 -0.99 -1.97 -5.24
N PRO A 274 -2.30 -2.14 -4.95
CA PRO A 274 -3.30 -1.11 -5.23
C PRO A 274 -2.94 0.22 -4.57
N SER A 275 -3.39 1.33 -5.16
CA SER A 275 -3.35 2.63 -4.51
C SER A 275 -4.12 2.57 -3.17
N SER A 276 -3.76 3.44 -2.23
CA SER A 276 -4.40 3.52 -0.90
C SER A 276 -5.92 3.73 -0.98
N ASN A 277 -6.40 4.34 -2.07
CA ASN A 277 -7.81 4.67 -2.29
C ASN A 277 -8.57 3.59 -3.07
N CYS A 278 -7.94 2.47 -3.44
CA CYS A 278 -8.60 1.41 -4.19
C CYS A 278 -9.58 0.64 -3.28
N PRO A 279 -10.89 0.64 -3.59
CA PRO A 279 -11.89 -0.10 -2.82
C PRO A 279 -11.57 -1.59 -2.72
N PHE A 280 -12.05 -2.23 -1.66
CA PHE A 280 -11.97 -3.68 -1.53
C PHE A 280 -13.13 -4.35 -2.28
N PRO A 281 -12.88 -5.38 -3.10
CA PRO A 281 -13.94 -6.09 -3.82
C PRO A 281 -14.84 -6.87 -2.85
N PRO A 282 -16.12 -7.12 -3.19
CA PRO A 282 -17.09 -7.76 -2.30
C PRO A 282 -16.63 -9.12 -1.74
N ALA A 283 -16.03 -9.97 -2.58
CA ALA A 283 -15.50 -11.26 -2.15
C ALA A 283 -14.42 -11.13 -1.05
N LEU A 284 -13.55 -10.11 -1.17
CA LEU A 284 -12.51 -9.85 -0.20
C LEU A 284 -13.06 -9.17 1.06
N LYS A 285 -14.10 -8.33 0.93
CA LYS A 285 -14.83 -7.78 2.08
C LYS A 285 -15.44 -8.92 2.89
N SER A 286 -16.19 -9.81 2.24
CA SER A 286 -16.83 -10.98 2.86
C SER A 286 -15.80 -11.88 3.56
N PHE A 287 -14.72 -12.25 2.87
CA PHE A 287 -13.64 -13.02 3.47
C PHE A 287 -13.03 -12.33 4.71
N ALA A 288 -12.72 -11.03 4.59
CA ALA A 288 -12.11 -10.27 5.68
C ALA A 288 -13.05 -10.13 6.89
N THR A 289 -14.33 -9.86 6.66
CA THR A 289 -15.33 -9.78 7.76
C THR A 289 -15.53 -11.12 8.43
N THR A 290 -15.62 -12.21 7.66
CA THR A 290 -15.80 -13.56 8.22
C THR A 290 -14.59 -14.00 9.03
N LEU A 291 -13.38 -13.80 8.50
CA LEU A 291 -12.16 -14.17 9.21
C LEU A 291 -11.98 -13.35 10.50
N HIS A 292 -12.29 -12.05 10.46
CA HIS A 292 -12.27 -11.20 11.65
C HIS A 292 -13.33 -11.60 12.68
N PHE A 293 -14.51 -12.03 12.23
CA PHE A 293 -15.57 -12.55 13.09
C PHE A 293 -15.14 -13.83 13.81
N TYR A 294 -14.51 -14.78 13.10
CA TYR A 294 -14.00 -16.01 13.73
C TYR A 294 -12.85 -15.75 14.71
N SER A 295 -11.90 -14.89 14.34
CA SER A 295 -10.82 -14.51 15.26
C SER A 295 -10.10 -13.24 14.80
N PRO A 296 -10.17 -12.14 15.58
CA PRO A 296 -9.37 -10.94 15.31
C PRO A 296 -7.86 -11.23 15.32
N ASN A 297 -7.40 -12.18 16.13
CA ASN A 297 -6.00 -12.58 16.19
C ASN A 297 -5.58 -13.32 14.93
N ALA A 298 -6.37 -14.30 14.47
CA ALA A 298 -6.10 -14.99 13.21
C ALA A 298 -6.14 -14.01 12.03
N TYR A 299 -7.11 -13.10 12.03
CA TYR A 299 -7.20 -12.04 11.03
C TYR A 299 -5.95 -11.17 10.99
N ASN A 300 -5.46 -10.70 12.15
CA ASN A 300 -4.26 -9.87 12.23
C ASN A 300 -3.00 -10.64 11.80
N TYR A 301 -2.90 -11.92 12.17
CA TYR A 301 -1.82 -12.80 11.71
C TYR A 301 -1.82 -12.92 10.18
N VAL A 302 -2.93 -13.33 9.58
CA VAL A 302 -3.07 -13.47 8.11
C VAL A 302 -2.79 -12.14 7.43
N ARG A 303 -3.37 -11.04 7.92
CA ARG A 303 -3.14 -9.71 7.36
C ARG A 303 -1.65 -9.35 7.35
N ASN A 304 -0.92 -9.65 8.42
CA ASN A 304 0.52 -9.36 8.49
C ASN A 304 1.34 -10.31 7.61
N ALA A 305 0.99 -11.60 7.59
CA ALA A 305 1.65 -12.61 6.76
C ALA A 305 1.54 -12.27 5.25
N PHE A 306 0.37 -11.80 4.81
CA PHE A 306 0.12 -11.42 3.42
C PHE A 306 0.33 -9.92 3.17
N MET A 307 1.42 -9.34 3.68
CA MET A 307 1.87 -7.97 3.34
C MET A 307 0.79 -6.88 3.47
N LYS A 308 -0.11 -7.02 4.44
CA LYS A 308 -1.25 -6.12 4.69
C LYS A 308 -2.19 -5.99 3.49
N CYS A 309 -2.35 -7.05 2.69
CA CYS A 309 -3.27 -7.09 1.56
C CYS A 309 -4.74 -7.05 1.99
N LEU A 310 -5.03 -7.44 3.23
CA LEU A 310 -6.35 -7.40 3.82
C LEU A 310 -6.67 -6.02 4.41
N PRO A 311 -7.97 -5.64 4.47
CA PRO A 311 -8.42 -4.38 5.06
C PRO A 311 -7.84 -4.11 6.45
N HIS A 312 -7.70 -2.84 6.82
CA HIS A 312 -7.46 -2.54 8.23
C HIS A 312 -8.71 -2.90 9.07
N PRO A 313 -8.57 -3.40 10.32
CA PRO A 313 -9.73 -3.67 11.19
C PRO A 313 -10.70 -2.49 11.31
N MET A 314 -10.19 -1.26 11.31
CA MET A 314 -11.02 -0.03 11.25
C MET A 314 -11.97 0.01 10.04
N ASN A 315 -11.55 -0.48 8.87
CA ASN A 315 -12.43 -0.56 7.69
C ASN A 315 -13.52 -1.62 7.89
N ILE A 316 -13.19 -2.74 8.55
CA ILE A 316 -14.17 -3.76 8.92
C ILE A 316 -15.21 -3.16 9.87
N SER A 317 -14.77 -2.46 10.93
CA SER A 317 -15.66 -1.76 11.86
C SER A 317 -16.55 -0.75 11.15
N LYS A 318 -16.02 0.01 10.19
CA LYS A 318 -16.81 0.93 9.36
C LYS A 318 -17.89 0.21 8.55
N TRP A 319 -17.61 -0.98 8.04
CA TRP A 319 -18.62 -1.75 7.30
C TRP A 319 -19.75 -2.26 8.20
N TYR A 320 -19.43 -2.64 9.44
CA TYR A 320 -20.46 -3.02 10.43
C TYR A 320 -21.34 -1.85 10.87
N LYS A 321 -20.82 -0.62 10.92
CA LYS A 321 -21.59 0.57 11.32
C LYS A 321 -22.80 0.87 10.43
N ASN A 322 -22.85 0.33 9.21
CA ASN A 322 -23.98 0.56 8.30
C ASN A 322 -25.22 -0.25 8.66
N ILE A 323 -25.14 -1.19 9.60
CA ILE A 323 -26.28 -2.00 10.02
C ILE A 323 -26.85 -1.39 11.30
N ASN A 324 -28.12 -0.98 11.26
CA ASN A 324 -28.82 -0.56 12.46
C ASN A 324 -29.17 -1.79 13.31
N CYS A 325 -28.64 -1.83 14.54
CA CYS A 325 -28.89 -2.85 15.53
C CYS A 325 -29.60 -2.28 16.77
N SER A 326 -30.41 -1.23 16.60
CA SER A 326 -31.27 -0.71 17.67
C SER A 326 -32.27 -1.77 18.14
N SER A 327 -32.72 -1.63 19.39
CA SER A 327 -33.83 -2.42 19.93
C SER A 327 -35.05 -2.33 19.01
N GLY A 328 -35.73 -3.46 18.78
CA GLY A 328 -36.84 -3.59 17.83
C GLY A 328 -36.61 -4.63 16.73
N ILE A 329 -37.45 -4.55 15.70
CA ILE A 329 -37.40 -5.41 14.52
C ILE A 329 -36.29 -4.95 13.59
N SER A 330 -35.42 -5.89 13.18
CA SER A 330 -34.32 -5.59 12.28
C SER A 330 -34.75 -5.64 10.82
N GLN A 331 -34.84 -4.47 10.16
CA GLN A 331 -35.17 -4.40 8.73
C GLN A 331 -34.18 -5.19 7.86
N ALA A 332 -32.88 -5.16 8.19
CA ALA A 332 -31.86 -5.92 7.48
C ALA A 332 -32.13 -7.45 7.55
N CYS A 333 -32.67 -7.95 8.65
CA CYS A 333 -33.07 -9.34 8.80
C CYS A 333 -34.32 -9.66 7.97
N ILE A 334 -35.32 -8.77 7.97
CA ILE A 334 -36.53 -8.88 7.13
C ILE A 334 -36.15 -8.97 5.65
N ASP A 335 -35.25 -8.09 5.17
CA ASP A 335 -34.79 -8.09 3.77
C ASP A 335 -33.97 -9.36 3.44
N ALA A 336 -33.25 -9.92 4.40
CA ALA A 336 -32.54 -11.19 4.23
C ALA A 336 -33.51 -12.38 4.12
N ILE A 337 -34.59 -12.38 4.92
CA ILE A 337 -35.64 -13.40 4.87
C ILE A 337 -36.37 -13.32 3.52
N LYS A 338 -36.78 -12.13 3.07
CA LYS A 338 -37.41 -11.94 1.74
C LYS A 338 -36.55 -12.52 0.61
N ARG A 339 -35.23 -12.29 0.65
CA ARG A 339 -34.28 -12.87 -0.31
C ARG A 339 -34.20 -14.40 -0.23
N LYS A 340 -34.22 -14.98 0.97
CA LYS A 340 -34.27 -16.44 1.16
C LYS A 340 -35.56 -17.05 0.61
N VAL A 341 -36.70 -16.41 0.87
CA VAL A 341 -38.00 -16.84 0.32
C VAL A 341 -38.00 -16.77 -1.21
N ALA A 342 -37.52 -15.66 -1.78
CA ALA A 342 -37.40 -15.51 -3.24
C ALA A 342 -36.50 -16.59 -3.85
N PHE A 343 -35.36 -16.90 -3.21
CA PHE A 343 -34.46 -17.96 -3.65
C PHE A 343 -35.14 -19.34 -3.63
N HIS A 344 -35.83 -19.71 -2.53
CA HIS A 344 -36.58 -20.96 -2.47
C HIS A 344 -37.65 -21.07 -3.57
N LYS A 345 -38.40 -19.98 -3.81
CA LYS A 345 -39.42 -19.92 -4.88
C LYS A 345 -38.81 -20.01 -6.29
N SER A 346 -37.55 -19.59 -6.47
CA SER A 346 -36.86 -19.72 -7.75
C SER A 346 -36.49 -21.17 -8.08
N ILE A 347 -36.28 -22.01 -7.07
CA ILE A 347 -36.00 -23.45 -7.22
C ILE A 347 -37.30 -24.22 -7.46
N ASN A 348 -38.33 -23.94 -6.67
CA ASN A 348 -39.66 -24.53 -6.82
C ASN A 348 -40.71 -23.46 -6.51
N LYS A 349 -41.57 -23.13 -7.48
CA LYS A 349 -42.58 -22.08 -7.36
C LYS A 349 -43.56 -22.31 -6.21
N GLU A 350 -43.82 -23.57 -5.86
CA GLU A 350 -44.73 -23.97 -4.77
C GLU A 350 -44.00 -24.20 -3.44
N ALA A 351 -42.68 -23.97 -3.37
CA ALA A 351 -41.94 -24.16 -2.13
C ALA A 351 -42.36 -23.13 -1.07
N GLU A 352 -42.92 -23.62 0.02
CA GLU A 352 -43.13 -22.85 1.25
C GLU A 352 -41.85 -22.84 2.08
N VAL A 353 -41.56 -21.71 2.72
CA VAL A 353 -40.49 -21.60 3.72
C VAL A 353 -41.14 -21.72 5.10
N LEU A 354 -40.96 -22.88 5.74
CA LEU A 354 -41.55 -23.19 7.03
C LEU A 354 -40.60 -22.78 8.15
N CYS A 355 -41.11 -22.03 9.12
CA CYS A 355 -40.30 -21.54 10.23
C CYS A 355 -40.98 -21.75 11.60
N ASN A 356 -40.15 -21.89 12.63
CA ASN A 356 -40.50 -21.78 14.04
C ASN A 356 -39.99 -20.43 14.56
N LEU A 357 -40.81 -19.72 15.34
CA LEU A 357 -40.39 -18.51 16.04
C LEU A 357 -39.99 -18.88 17.47
N VAL A 358 -38.71 -18.71 17.81
CA VAL A 358 -38.19 -18.96 19.15
C VAL A 358 -38.02 -17.64 19.88
N MET A 359 -38.49 -17.56 21.11
CA MET A 359 -38.38 -16.40 21.98
C MET A 359 -37.69 -16.82 23.29
N ASP A 360 -36.70 -16.06 23.71
CA ASP A 360 -35.98 -16.32 24.96
C ASP A 360 -35.50 -15.01 25.62
N GLU A 361 -35.40 -15.02 26.94
CA GLU A 361 -34.91 -13.90 27.75
C GLU A 361 -33.52 -14.21 28.31
N MET A 362 -32.55 -13.35 28.01
CA MET A 362 -31.19 -13.49 28.54
C MET A 362 -30.87 -12.37 29.53
N LYS A 363 -30.36 -12.74 30.71
CA LYS A 363 -29.93 -11.77 31.72
C LYS A 363 -28.71 -10.98 31.24
N ILE A 364 -28.79 -9.66 31.32
CA ILE A 364 -27.70 -8.76 30.95
C ILE A 364 -27.14 -8.04 32.18
N LYS A 365 -25.91 -7.53 32.06
CA LYS A 365 -25.32 -6.72 33.12
C LYS A 365 -26.04 -5.36 33.16
N LYS A 366 -26.67 -5.07 34.30
CA LYS A 366 -27.26 -3.77 34.61
C LYS A 366 -26.16 -2.70 34.66
N LYS A 367 -26.03 -1.93 33.58
CA LYS A 367 -25.01 -0.89 33.41
C LYS A 367 -25.42 0.08 32.30
N VAL A 368 -25.35 1.37 32.60
CA VAL A 368 -25.44 2.44 31.60
C VAL A 368 -24.04 2.76 31.05
N GLU A 369 -23.89 2.82 29.74
CA GLU A 369 -22.66 3.19 29.04
C GLU A 369 -22.90 4.34 28.06
N VAL A 370 -21.98 5.30 28.04
CA VAL A 370 -22.00 6.42 27.09
C VAL A 370 -20.97 6.16 26.00
N ILE A 371 -21.43 5.99 24.77
CA ILE A 371 -20.58 5.73 23.60
C ILE A 371 -20.84 6.83 22.56
N ASN A 372 -19.80 7.61 22.24
CA ASN A 372 -19.87 8.73 21.28
C ASN A 372 -20.97 9.76 21.61
N GLY A 373 -21.22 10.02 22.89
CA GLY A 373 -22.25 10.96 23.35
C GLY A 373 -23.68 10.40 23.38
N ASN A 374 -23.87 9.12 23.02
CA ASN A 374 -25.14 8.43 23.18
C ASN A 374 -25.11 7.51 24.39
N GLU A 375 -26.18 7.52 25.19
CA GLU A 375 -26.35 6.63 26.33
C GLU A 375 -27.03 5.32 25.92
N TYR A 376 -26.56 4.21 26.48
CA TYR A 376 -27.05 2.85 26.27
C TYR A 376 -27.20 2.14 27.62
N GLY A 377 -28.13 1.19 27.74
CA GLY A 377 -28.34 0.40 28.96
C GLY A 377 -29.73 0.53 29.59
N TYR A 378 -30.60 1.34 28.99
CA TYR A 378 -31.99 1.50 29.41
C TYR A 378 -32.92 0.52 28.68
N ILE A 379 -34.12 0.33 29.24
CA ILE A 379 -35.22 -0.38 28.57
C ILE A 379 -35.52 0.32 27.23
N GLY A 380 -35.81 -0.46 26.18
CA GLY A 380 -36.18 0.10 24.89
C GLY A 380 -37.02 -0.85 24.06
N PHE A 381 -38.11 -0.32 23.49
CA PHE A 381 -39.07 -1.07 22.65
C PHE A 381 -39.09 -0.63 21.17
N GLY A 382 -38.04 0.07 20.71
CA GLY A 382 -37.93 0.49 19.31
C GLY A 382 -38.80 1.68 18.90
N LYS A 383 -39.48 2.33 19.85
CA LYS A 383 -40.15 3.63 19.66
C LYS A 383 -39.41 4.67 20.50
N ASP A 384 -39.21 5.85 19.92
CA ASP A 384 -38.57 7.02 20.54
C ASP A 384 -39.37 7.46 21.77
N HIS A 385 -39.15 6.81 22.90
CA HIS A 385 -39.58 7.30 24.19
C HIS A 385 -38.54 8.31 24.68
N GLU A 386 -39.01 9.41 25.24
CA GLU A 386 -38.18 10.43 25.89
C GLU A 386 -37.21 9.73 26.84
N LYS A 387 -35.92 10.02 26.65
CA LYS A 387 -34.81 9.36 27.35
C LYS A 387 -34.77 9.71 28.84
N ASP A 388 -35.48 10.76 29.22
CA ASP A 388 -35.53 11.24 30.58
C ASP A 388 -36.38 10.26 31.40
N GLU A 389 -35.71 9.53 32.31
CA GLU A 389 -36.28 8.61 33.31
C GLU A 389 -36.61 7.16 32.90
N MET A 390 -36.03 6.62 31.82
CA MET A 390 -36.18 5.18 31.55
C MET A 390 -35.34 4.33 32.52
N PRO A 391 -35.91 3.27 33.13
CA PRO A 391 -35.14 2.42 34.03
C PRO A 391 -34.09 1.59 33.28
N GLU A 392 -33.03 1.22 33.98
CA GLU A 392 -31.99 0.34 33.46
C GLU A 392 -32.55 -1.06 33.12
N ALA A 393 -32.10 -1.60 31.98
CA ALA A 393 -32.48 -2.93 31.54
C ALA A 393 -31.73 -4.01 32.34
N GLU A 394 -32.42 -5.12 32.61
CA GLU A 394 -31.89 -6.27 33.37
C GLU A 394 -31.84 -7.56 32.51
N ASN A 395 -32.68 -7.62 31.47
CA ASN A 395 -32.77 -8.73 30.54
C ASN A 395 -32.82 -8.22 29.09
N ALA A 396 -32.45 -9.07 28.14
CA ALA A 396 -32.67 -8.89 26.71
C ALA A 396 -33.60 -10.00 26.20
N LEU A 397 -34.78 -9.60 25.73
CA LEU A 397 -35.74 -10.49 25.07
C LEU A 397 -35.36 -10.59 23.59
N VAL A 398 -35.10 -11.80 23.10
CA VAL A 398 -34.66 -12.03 21.71
C VAL A 398 -35.64 -12.95 21.00
N PHE A 399 -36.01 -12.56 19.78
CA PHE A 399 -36.81 -13.39 18.88
C PHE A 399 -35.94 -13.89 17.74
N MET A 400 -35.87 -15.20 17.58
CA MET A 400 -35.10 -15.89 16.55
C MET A 400 -36.01 -16.71 15.66
N LEU A 401 -35.95 -16.45 14.36
CA LEU A 401 -36.63 -17.25 13.36
C LEU A 401 -35.75 -18.43 12.97
N VAL A 402 -36.27 -19.65 13.14
CA VAL A 402 -35.58 -20.90 12.81
C VAL A 402 -36.31 -21.55 11.65
N CYS A 403 -35.65 -21.72 10.51
CA CYS A 403 -36.24 -22.38 9.35
C CYS A 403 -36.15 -23.90 9.50
N VAL A 404 -37.32 -24.54 9.45
CA VAL A 404 -37.49 -25.98 9.65
C VAL A 404 -37.00 -26.76 8.42
N ASN A 405 -37.29 -26.26 7.22
CA ASN A 405 -36.98 -26.93 5.96
C ASN A 405 -35.78 -26.34 5.19
N GLY A 406 -34.96 -25.49 5.82
CA GLY A 406 -33.86 -24.77 5.16
C GLY A 406 -32.55 -24.68 5.95
N GLY A 407 -32.49 -25.21 7.18
CA GLY A 407 -31.22 -25.30 7.94
C GLY A 407 -30.57 -23.95 8.28
N TRP A 408 -31.36 -22.90 8.51
CA TRP A 408 -30.85 -21.58 8.87
C TRP A 408 -31.66 -20.94 10.01
N LYS A 409 -31.03 -20.02 10.75
CA LYS A 409 -31.64 -19.26 11.84
C LYS A 409 -31.21 -17.79 11.79
N ILE A 410 -32.11 -16.87 12.12
CA ILE A 410 -31.87 -15.42 12.07
C ILE A 410 -32.53 -14.75 13.28
N PRO A 411 -31.80 -13.95 14.09
CA PRO A 411 -32.40 -13.12 15.13
C PRO A 411 -33.16 -11.95 14.48
N VAL A 412 -34.49 -11.97 14.54
CA VAL A 412 -35.34 -11.01 13.82
C VAL A 412 -35.61 -9.74 14.59
N SER A 413 -35.66 -9.84 15.92
CA SER A 413 -35.83 -8.69 16.81
C SER A 413 -35.22 -8.96 18.17
N HIS A 414 -34.93 -7.88 18.88
CA HIS A 414 -34.51 -7.93 20.27
C HIS A 414 -35.01 -6.70 21.02
N TYR A 415 -35.25 -6.86 22.33
CA TYR A 415 -35.73 -5.80 23.20
C TYR A 415 -34.99 -5.82 24.53
N PHE A 416 -34.59 -4.65 25.01
CA PHE A 416 -34.02 -4.51 26.36
C PHE A 416 -35.14 -4.26 27.35
N VAL A 417 -35.24 -5.09 28.38
CA VAL A 417 -36.36 -5.10 29.33
C VAL A 417 -35.84 -5.25 30.76
N LYS A 418 -36.61 -4.82 31.75
CA LYS A 418 -36.34 -5.13 33.16
C LYS A 418 -37.13 -6.37 33.60
N ALA A 419 -38.44 -6.26 33.49
CA ALA A 419 -39.39 -7.37 33.55
C ALA A 419 -40.52 -7.06 32.58
N LEU A 420 -40.96 -8.04 31.79
CA LEU A 420 -42.03 -7.85 30.82
C LEU A 420 -43.32 -8.48 31.32
N SER A 421 -44.46 -7.80 31.18
CA SER A 421 -45.76 -8.42 31.41
C SER A 421 -46.09 -9.37 30.25
N GLY A 422 -46.81 -10.46 30.54
CA GLY A 422 -47.25 -11.41 29.50
C GLY A 422 -48.08 -10.72 28.40
N GLN A 423 -48.86 -9.70 28.74
CA GLN A 423 -49.61 -8.89 27.77
C GLN A 423 -48.68 -8.17 26.80
N LYS A 424 -47.62 -7.53 27.32
CA LYS A 424 -46.69 -6.79 26.46
C LYS A 424 -45.87 -7.73 25.59
N GLN A 425 -45.51 -8.89 26.12
CA GLN A 425 -44.85 -9.96 25.37
C GLN A 425 -45.74 -10.47 24.22
N ALA A 426 -47.04 -10.64 24.48
CA ALA A 426 -48.01 -11.05 23.48
C ALA A 426 -48.20 -10.00 22.37
N GLU A 427 -48.25 -8.71 22.72
CA GLU A 427 -48.29 -7.62 21.75
C GLU A 427 -47.06 -7.62 20.82
N LEU A 428 -45.84 -7.71 21.38
CA LEU A 428 -44.62 -7.76 20.59
C LEU A 428 -44.58 -8.99 19.68
N THR A 429 -45.01 -10.14 20.19
CA THR A 429 -45.08 -11.38 19.41
C THR A 429 -46.05 -11.24 18.23
N LYS A 430 -47.24 -10.68 18.46
CA LYS A 430 -48.23 -10.38 17.40
C LYS A 430 -47.67 -9.45 16.32
N GLU A 431 -46.97 -8.40 16.73
CA GLU A 431 -46.31 -7.46 15.80
C GLU A 431 -45.29 -8.19 14.93
N ILE A 432 -44.41 -8.99 15.54
CA ILE A 432 -43.38 -9.75 14.81
C ILE A 432 -44.00 -10.78 13.87
N LEU A 433 -45.05 -11.50 14.29
CA LEU A 433 -45.75 -12.46 13.43
C LEU A 433 -46.37 -11.77 12.20
N THR A 434 -46.94 -10.58 12.37
CA THR A 434 -47.49 -9.79 11.26
C THR A 434 -46.40 -9.42 10.25
N TRP A 435 -45.27 -8.89 10.73
CA TRP A 435 -44.12 -8.57 9.88
C TRP A 435 -43.52 -9.79 9.18
N LEU A 436 -43.43 -10.92 9.86
CA LEU A 436 -42.92 -12.17 9.29
C LEU A 436 -43.85 -12.69 8.19
N ASN A 437 -45.17 -12.61 8.38
CA ASN A 437 -46.14 -13.02 7.38
C ASN A 437 -45.97 -12.23 6.07
N GLU A 438 -45.67 -10.93 6.14
CA GLU A 438 -45.39 -10.08 4.97
C GLU A 438 -44.12 -10.50 4.19
N THR A 439 -43.20 -11.24 4.80
CA THR A 439 -42.01 -11.76 4.10
C THR A 439 -42.29 -12.99 3.24
N GLY A 440 -43.45 -13.63 3.44
CA GLY A 440 -43.84 -14.86 2.74
C GLY A 440 -43.31 -16.15 3.37
N VAL A 441 -42.81 -16.10 4.61
CA VAL A 441 -42.55 -17.31 5.42
C VAL A 441 -43.85 -17.77 6.08
N LYS A 442 -43.95 -19.08 6.33
CA LYS A 442 -45.07 -19.68 7.05
C LYS A 442 -44.61 -20.09 8.43
N ILE A 443 -45.16 -19.43 9.45
CA ILE A 443 -44.87 -19.74 10.85
C ILE A 443 -45.72 -20.94 11.25
N THR A 444 -45.05 -22.01 11.67
CA THR A 444 -45.67 -23.29 12.03
C THR A 444 -45.85 -23.46 13.53
N SER A 445 -44.98 -22.83 14.31
CA SER A 445 -45.01 -22.87 15.77
C SER A 445 -44.30 -21.65 16.37
N VAL A 446 -44.60 -21.37 17.63
CA VAL A 446 -43.88 -20.42 18.47
C VAL A 446 -43.38 -21.16 19.71
N THR A 447 -42.10 -21.01 20.04
CA THR A 447 -41.45 -21.67 21.19
C THR A 447 -40.94 -20.62 22.16
N PHE A 448 -41.18 -20.79 23.45
CA PHE A 448 -40.73 -19.89 24.49
C PHE A 448 -40.57 -20.64 25.83
N ASP A 449 -39.74 -20.10 26.72
CA ASP A 449 -39.51 -20.66 28.06
C ASP A 449 -40.47 -20.03 29.11
N GLY A 450 -40.99 -20.85 30.05
CA GLY A 450 -41.74 -20.40 31.23
C GLY A 450 -43.29 -20.46 31.19
N LEU A 451 -43.91 -20.80 32.34
CA LEU A 451 -45.36 -21.02 32.53
C LEU A 451 -46.22 -19.73 32.46
N GLN A 452 -45.67 -18.58 32.88
CA GLN A 452 -46.41 -17.30 32.89
C GLN A 452 -46.64 -16.69 31.50
N ALA A 453 -45.72 -16.94 30.56
CA ALA A 453 -45.87 -16.55 29.15
C ALA A 453 -46.94 -17.40 28.44
N ILE A 454 -47.13 -18.67 28.83
CA ILE A 454 -48.10 -19.60 28.24
C ILE A 454 -49.53 -19.06 28.38
N LEU A 455 -49.93 -18.63 29.59
CA LEU A 455 -51.33 -18.28 29.86
C LEU A 455 -51.85 -17.06 29.06
N GLN A 456 -50.97 -16.16 28.62
CA GLN A 456 -51.37 -14.95 27.89
C GLN A 456 -51.01 -14.99 26.40
N CYS A 457 -49.97 -15.74 26.01
CA CYS A 457 -49.62 -15.93 24.60
C CYS A 457 -50.46 -16.99 23.90
N VAL A 458 -51.16 -17.88 24.62
CA VAL A 458 -52.06 -18.89 24.03
C VAL A 458 -53.29 -18.28 23.33
N ASN A 459 -53.62 -17.01 23.60
CA ASN A 459 -54.68 -16.25 22.91
C ASN A 459 -54.15 -15.37 21.75
N ILE A 460 -52.94 -15.65 21.26
CA ILE A 460 -52.36 -15.08 20.03
C ILE A 460 -52.55 -16.09 18.91
#